data_AF-A0A9X1FAT6-F1
#
_entry.id   AF-A0A9X1FAT6-F1
#
_cell.length_a   1.000
_cell.length_b   1.000
_cell.length_c   1.000
_cell.angle_alpha   90.00
_cell.angle_beta   90.00
_cell.angle_gamma   90.00
#
_symmetry.space_group_name_H-M   'P 1'
#
loop_
_entity.id
_entity.type
_entity.pdbx_description
1 polymer ?
#
loop_
_entity_poly.entity_id
_entity_poly.type
_entity_poly.pdbx_seq_one_letter_code
_entity_poly.pdbx_strand_id
1 'polypeptide(L)'
;MKTKIKTVVIGLIFSIAFLLPSGATAQGMPTYDNTNFISLVKQLVESGKQTAQMIKSVKFLKDAKEAIEKVSSVVQQLRAVEEIAQNNQRLIQVMQNDLQDILNSPYIKPEEVTRIAESFDAIVQNSLDTVEFMGEILSSDNLKMTDAERAEVLKKKEQESKEMVSNITTKTKRYRDIISFRKMQDKVNNRETNY
;
A
#
# COMPACT_ATOMS: atom_id res chain seq x y z
N MET A 1 -67.37 -26.03 -7.77
CA MET A 1 -66.19 -26.74 -8.34
C MET A 1 -65.06 -25.81 -8.81
N LYS A 2 -65.33 -24.66 -9.44
CA LYS A 2 -64.30 -23.78 -10.04
C LYS A 2 -63.26 -23.20 -9.05
N THR A 3 -63.64 -22.92 -7.80
CA THR A 3 -62.74 -22.38 -6.75
C THR A 3 -61.79 -23.43 -6.17
N LYS A 4 -62.25 -24.67 -6.00
CA LYS A 4 -61.40 -25.78 -5.53
C LYS A 4 -60.31 -26.11 -6.56
N ILE A 5 -60.63 -26.07 -7.85
CA ILE A 5 -59.65 -26.28 -8.95
C ILE A 5 -58.59 -25.17 -8.95
N LYS A 6 -58.97 -23.90 -8.80
CA LYS A 6 -57.99 -22.80 -8.69
C LYS A 6 -57.06 -22.96 -7.49
N THR A 7 -57.57 -23.43 -6.36
CA THR A 7 -56.76 -23.60 -5.13
C THR A 7 -55.75 -24.74 -5.28
N VAL A 8 -56.15 -25.84 -5.92
CA VAL A 8 -55.25 -26.98 -6.20
C VAL A 8 -54.19 -26.60 -7.24
N VAL A 9 -54.55 -25.84 -8.27
CA VAL A 9 -53.60 -25.36 -9.30
C VAL A 9 -52.59 -24.38 -8.72
N ILE A 10 -53.01 -23.47 -7.83
CA ILE A 10 -52.09 -22.53 -7.14
C ILE A 10 -51.15 -23.30 -6.19
N GLY A 11 -51.67 -24.29 -5.46
CA GLY A 11 -50.85 -25.14 -4.58
C GLY A 11 -49.81 -25.98 -5.33
N LEU A 12 -50.16 -26.47 -6.53
CA LEU A 12 -49.27 -27.25 -7.39
C LEU A 12 -48.14 -26.38 -7.99
N ILE A 13 -48.44 -25.13 -8.36
CA ILE A 13 -47.44 -24.18 -8.87
C ILE A 13 -46.44 -23.78 -7.76
N PHE A 14 -46.91 -23.58 -6.53
CA PHE A 14 -46.04 -23.26 -5.38
C PHE A 14 -45.14 -24.43 -4.98
N SER A 15 -45.62 -25.67 -5.09
CA SER A 15 -44.82 -26.86 -4.76
C SER A 15 -43.78 -27.18 -5.85
N ILE A 16 -44.06 -26.85 -7.11
CA ILE A 16 -43.06 -26.92 -8.19
C ILE A 16 -41.97 -25.86 -8.01
N ALA A 17 -42.30 -24.65 -7.56
CA ALA A 17 -41.32 -23.59 -7.28
C ALA A 17 -40.37 -23.93 -6.11
N PHE A 18 -40.80 -24.73 -5.13
CA PHE A 18 -40.00 -25.15 -3.98
C PHE A 18 -39.16 -26.42 -4.22
N LEU A 19 -39.48 -27.19 -5.26
CA LEU A 19 -38.80 -28.44 -5.62
C LEU A 19 -37.80 -28.28 -6.79
N LEU A 20 -37.67 -27.07 -7.34
CA LEU A 20 -36.56 -26.76 -8.23
C LEU A 20 -35.27 -26.75 -7.39
N PRO A 21 -34.25 -27.56 -7.72
CA PRO A 21 -32.98 -27.49 -7.04
C PRO A 21 -32.47 -26.05 -7.17
N SER A 22 -32.11 -25.47 -6.05
CA SER A 22 -31.45 -24.17 -5.89
C SER A 22 -30.06 -24.19 -6.55
N GLY A 23 -30.03 -24.42 -7.86
CA GLY A 23 -28.90 -24.29 -8.76
C GLY A 23 -28.85 -22.91 -9.41
N ALA A 24 -29.67 -21.96 -8.93
CA ALA A 24 -29.33 -20.56 -9.07
C ALA A 24 -28.04 -20.34 -8.29
N THR A 25 -26.91 -20.42 -8.99
CA THR A 25 -25.65 -19.82 -8.58
C THR A 25 -25.84 -18.31 -8.54
N ALA A 26 -26.68 -17.82 -7.63
CA ALA A 26 -26.45 -16.56 -6.94
C ALA A 26 -25.25 -16.78 -6.00
N GLN A 27 -24.12 -17.20 -6.58
CA GLN A 27 -22.86 -16.87 -5.96
C GLN A 27 -22.80 -15.36 -6.11
N GLY A 28 -23.14 -14.65 -5.03
CA GLY A 28 -22.70 -13.28 -4.90
C GLY A 28 -21.23 -13.28 -5.28
N MET A 29 -20.91 -12.60 -6.38
CA MET A 29 -19.53 -12.26 -6.71
C MET A 29 -18.90 -11.79 -5.40
N PRO A 30 -17.80 -12.40 -4.92
CA PRO A 30 -17.31 -12.18 -3.56
C PRO A 30 -17.32 -10.67 -3.32
N THR A 31 -18.21 -10.22 -2.44
CA THR A 31 -18.28 -8.82 -2.08
C THR A 31 -17.02 -8.56 -1.30
N TYR A 32 -16.05 -7.97 -2.00
CA TYR A 32 -14.74 -7.66 -1.48
C TYR A 32 -14.89 -6.81 -0.23
N ASP A 33 -14.31 -7.28 0.87
CA ASP A 33 -14.29 -6.57 2.13
C ASP A 33 -13.33 -5.37 2.02
N ASN A 34 -13.89 -4.25 1.58
CA ASN A 34 -13.27 -2.94 1.46
C ASN A 34 -12.82 -2.34 2.83
N THR A 35 -13.15 -2.99 3.94
CA THR A 35 -12.71 -2.60 5.29
C THR A 35 -11.19 -2.72 5.46
N ASN A 36 -10.57 -3.75 4.89
CA ASN A 36 -9.12 -3.96 4.96
C ASN A 36 -8.36 -2.85 4.24
N PHE A 37 -8.86 -2.37 3.10
CA PHE A 37 -8.22 -1.31 2.34
C PHE A 37 -8.28 0.06 3.05
N ILE A 38 -9.42 0.40 3.65
CA ILE A 38 -9.56 1.63 4.44
C ILE A 38 -8.64 1.61 5.66
N SER A 39 -8.47 0.44 6.29
CA SER A 39 -7.54 0.29 7.41
C SER A 39 -6.08 0.53 7.00
N LEU A 40 -5.69 0.04 5.82
CA LEU A 40 -4.36 0.18 5.25
C LEU A 40 -4.05 1.65 4.93
N VAL A 41 -5.02 2.38 4.36
CA VAL A 41 -4.91 3.84 4.13
C VAL A 41 -4.76 4.61 5.44
N LYS A 42 -5.50 4.26 6.49
CA LYS A 42 -5.37 4.93 7.80
C LYS A 42 -4.00 4.70 8.43
N GLN A 43 -3.49 3.47 8.39
CA GLN A 43 -2.14 3.14 8.88
C GLN A 43 -1.06 3.92 8.13
N LEU A 44 -1.20 4.07 6.81
CA LEU A 44 -0.29 4.88 5.97
C LEU A 44 -0.28 6.37 6.30
N VAL A 45 -1.43 6.93 6.69
CA VAL A 45 -1.51 8.34 7.10
C VAL A 45 -0.80 8.57 8.44
N GLU A 46 -0.98 7.66 9.39
CA GLU A 46 -0.36 7.77 10.71
C GLU A 46 1.16 7.57 10.64
N SER A 47 1.64 6.60 9.84
CA SER A 47 3.06 6.37 9.60
C SER A 47 3.76 7.56 8.93
N GLY A 48 3.04 8.27 8.06
CA GLY A 48 3.50 9.49 7.42
C GLY A 48 3.82 10.61 8.41
N LYS A 49 2.98 10.79 9.43
CA LYS A 49 3.22 11.79 10.49
C LYS A 49 4.45 11.44 11.32
N GLN A 50 4.60 10.18 11.70
CA GLN A 50 5.74 9.71 12.49
C GLN A 50 7.06 9.89 11.73
N THR A 51 7.09 9.55 10.44
CA THR A 51 8.28 9.74 9.58
C THR A 51 8.68 11.21 9.46
N ALA A 52 7.72 12.12 9.30
CA ALA A 52 7.99 13.56 9.22
C ALA A 52 8.62 14.12 10.51
N GLN A 53 8.18 13.64 11.68
CA GLN A 53 8.77 14.02 12.98
C GLN A 53 10.20 13.49 13.13
N MET A 54 10.46 12.26 12.68
CA MET A 54 11.79 11.66 12.68
C MET A 54 12.78 12.47 11.83
N ILE A 55 12.41 12.84 10.59
CA ILE A 55 13.24 13.66 9.69
C ILE A 55 13.66 14.96 10.37
N LYS A 56 12.70 15.66 11.00
CA LYS A 56 12.97 16.92 11.69
C LYS A 56 13.98 16.73 12.83
N SER A 57 13.84 15.64 13.58
CA SER A 57 14.72 15.30 14.71
C SER A 57 16.14 14.96 14.25
N VAL A 58 16.28 14.13 13.22
CA VAL A 58 17.59 13.74 12.66
C VAL A 58 18.32 14.94 12.08
N LYS A 59 17.61 15.81 11.35
CA LYS A 59 18.18 17.04 10.80
C LYS A 59 18.73 17.96 11.88
N PHE A 60 17.97 18.17 12.95
CA PHE A 60 18.42 18.97 14.09
C PHE A 60 19.69 18.39 14.74
N LEU A 61 19.74 17.07 14.96
CA LEU A 61 20.91 16.40 15.53
C LEU A 61 22.15 16.49 14.63
N LYS A 62 21.96 16.34 13.31
CA LYS A 62 23.02 16.48 12.32
C LYS A 62 23.58 17.90 12.28
N ASP A 63 22.72 18.91 12.20
CA ASP A 63 23.13 20.32 12.14
C ASP A 63 23.92 20.70 13.42
N ALA A 64 23.46 20.24 14.59
CA ALA A 64 24.16 20.44 15.85
C ALA A 64 25.53 19.75 15.87
N LYS A 65 25.65 18.53 15.34
CA LYS A 65 26.91 17.77 15.35
C LYS A 65 27.90 18.27 14.28
N GLU A 66 27.46 18.63 13.08
CA GLU A 66 28.32 19.18 12.02
C GLU A 66 28.92 20.55 12.40
N ALA A 67 28.19 21.35 13.18
CA ALA A 67 28.68 22.63 13.70
C ALA A 67 29.86 22.45 14.68
N ILE A 68 29.94 21.30 15.36
CA ILE A 68 30.94 21.02 16.40
C ILE A 68 32.07 20.12 15.85
N GLU A 69 31.74 19.14 14.99
CA GLU A 69 32.65 18.11 14.48
C GLU A 69 32.35 17.78 13.01
N LYS A 70 33.10 18.37 12.08
CA LYS A 70 32.81 18.30 10.64
C LYS A 70 33.02 16.92 9.97
N VAL A 71 33.66 15.96 10.65
CA VAL A 71 34.05 14.65 10.08
C VAL A 71 34.04 13.53 11.13
N SER A 72 32.97 13.42 11.93
CA SER A 72 32.84 12.33 12.90
C SER A 72 32.05 11.14 12.32
N SER A 73 32.31 9.94 12.86
CA SER A 73 31.50 8.73 12.60
C SER A 73 30.03 8.95 12.94
N VAL A 74 29.74 9.77 13.95
CA VAL A 74 28.38 10.17 14.33
C VAL A 74 27.70 10.97 13.22
N VAL A 75 28.40 11.94 12.58
CA VAL A 75 27.83 12.67 11.43
C VAL A 75 27.53 11.72 10.27
N GLN A 76 28.38 10.72 10.01
CA GLN A 76 28.11 9.71 8.99
C GLN A 76 26.88 8.85 9.32
N GLN A 77 26.73 8.43 10.59
CA GLN A 77 25.55 7.70 11.06
C GLN A 77 24.28 8.55 10.91
N LEU A 78 24.33 9.83 11.31
CA LEU A 78 23.21 10.75 11.16
C LEU A 78 22.82 10.99 9.69
N ARG A 79 23.80 10.99 8.77
CA ARG A 79 23.53 11.04 7.32
C ARG A 79 22.85 9.78 6.81
N ALA A 80 23.31 8.60 7.23
CA ALA A 80 22.66 7.34 6.86
C ALA A 80 21.20 7.30 7.37
N VAL A 81 20.98 7.73 8.61
CA VAL A 81 19.63 7.86 9.19
C VAL A 81 18.79 8.88 8.42
N GLU A 82 19.37 10.01 8.01
CA GLU A 82 18.69 11.01 7.17
C GLU A 82 18.27 10.43 5.82
N GLU A 83 19.16 9.70 5.13
CA GLU A 83 18.86 9.04 3.86
C GLU A 83 17.75 7.99 4.02
N ILE A 84 17.82 7.17 5.06
CA ILE A 84 16.76 6.21 5.41
C ILE A 84 15.44 6.94 5.61
N ALA A 85 15.44 8.04 6.37
CA ALA A 85 14.24 8.81 6.64
C ALA A 85 13.63 9.44 5.37
N GLN A 86 14.46 9.99 4.49
CA GLN A 86 14.04 10.56 3.20
C GLN A 86 13.46 9.50 2.26
N ASN A 87 14.10 8.33 2.18
CA ASN A 87 13.61 7.20 1.39
C ASN A 87 12.25 6.73 1.91
N ASN A 88 12.08 6.60 3.23
CA ASN A 88 10.78 6.27 3.84
C ASN A 88 9.71 7.32 3.54
N GLN A 89 10.04 8.61 3.58
CA GLN A 89 9.10 9.67 3.16
C GLN A 89 8.65 9.49 1.71
N ARG A 90 9.57 9.13 0.82
CA ARG A 90 9.25 8.86 -0.58
C ARG A 90 8.34 7.63 -0.73
N LEU A 91 8.61 6.56 0.02
CA LEU A 91 7.72 5.39 0.06
C LEU A 91 6.31 5.81 0.46
N ILE A 92 6.16 6.56 1.54
CA ILE A 92 4.87 7.08 2.01
C ILE A 92 4.17 7.93 0.96
N GLN A 93 4.89 8.82 0.26
CA GLN A 93 4.30 9.65 -0.80
C GLN A 93 3.76 8.82 -1.97
N VAL A 94 4.51 7.80 -2.40
CA VAL A 94 4.04 6.88 -3.45
C VAL A 94 2.80 6.12 -2.96
N MET A 95 2.72 5.77 -1.67
CA MET A 95 1.55 5.08 -1.12
C MET A 95 0.34 5.99 -0.95
N GLN A 96 0.54 7.24 -0.54
CA GLN A 96 -0.55 8.18 -0.34
C GLN A 96 -1.15 8.65 -1.67
N ASN A 97 -0.31 8.99 -2.64
CA ASN A 97 -0.76 9.59 -3.90
C ASN A 97 -0.89 8.53 -4.99
N ASP A 98 0.23 7.87 -5.34
CA ASP A 98 0.29 7.04 -6.53
C ASP A 98 -0.55 5.76 -6.40
N LEU A 99 -0.50 5.09 -5.24
CA LEU A 99 -1.30 3.90 -5.00
C LEU A 99 -2.80 4.24 -4.94
N GLN A 100 -3.16 5.35 -4.30
CA GLN A 100 -4.55 5.83 -4.28
C GLN A 100 -5.06 6.10 -5.69
N ASP A 101 -4.28 6.78 -6.53
CA ASP A 101 -4.61 7.05 -7.94
C ASP A 101 -4.77 5.76 -8.75
N ILE A 102 -3.87 4.79 -8.54
CA ILE A 102 -3.93 3.49 -9.21
C ILE A 102 -5.22 2.77 -8.83
N LEU A 103 -5.53 2.69 -7.54
CA LEU A 103 -6.66 1.90 -7.04
C LEU A 103 -8.02 2.55 -7.32
N ASN A 104 -8.07 3.88 -7.42
CA ASN A 104 -9.26 4.62 -7.83
C ASN A 104 -9.47 4.65 -9.36
N SER A 105 -8.53 4.10 -10.15
CA SER A 105 -8.63 4.11 -11.59
C SER A 105 -9.76 3.19 -12.10
N PRO A 106 -10.65 3.66 -12.99
CA PRO A 106 -11.68 2.80 -13.59
C PRO A 106 -11.09 1.73 -14.52
N TYR A 107 -9.80 1.84 -14.84
CA TYR A 107 -9.07 0.91 -15.69
C TYR A 107 -8.37 -0.21 -14.89
N ILE A 108 -8.49 -0.24 -13.57
CA ILE A 108 -8.06 -1.36 -12.71
C ILE A 108 -9.27 -2.24 -12.41
N LYS A 109 -9.10 -3.56 -12.57
CA LYS A 109 -10.18 -4.51 -12.30
C LYS A 109 -10.29 -4.77 -10.79
N PRO A 110 -11.50 -5.04 -10.26
CA PRO A 110 -11.70 -5.32 -8.83
C PRO A 110 -10.79 -6.42 -8.28
N GLU A 111 -10.56 -7.50 -9.03
CA GLU A 111 -9.67 -8.59 -8.64
C GLU A 111 -8.18 -8.23 -8.65
N GLU A 112 -7.79 -7.14 -9.32
CA GLU A 112 -6.41 -6.64 -9.33
C GLU A 112 -6.13 -5.75 -8.12
N VAL A 113 -7.14 -5.07 -7.57
CA VAL A 113 -7.02 -4.19 -6.40
C VAL A 113 -6.35 -4.89 -5.22
N THR A 114 -6.78 -6.12 -4.93
CA THR A 114 -6.22 -6.91 -3.81
C THR A 114 -4.75 -7.25 -4.05
N ARG A 115 -4.42 -7.76 -5.24
CA ARG A 115 -3.03 -8.09 -5.60
C ARG A 115 -2.13 -6.86 -5.61
N ILE A 116 -2.66 -5.72 -6.05
CA ILE A 116 -1.97 -4.43 -6.01
C ILE A 116 -1.67 -4.10 -4.55
N ALA A 117 -2.71 -4.01 -3.70
CA ALA A 117 -2.56 -3.66 -2.29
C ALA A 117 -1.58 -4.59 -1.54
N GLU A 118 -1.70 -5.91 -1.70
CA GLU A 118 -0.79 -6.90 -1.11
C GLU A 118 0.66 -6.70 -1.57
N SER A 119 0.87 -6.36 -2.84
CA SER A 119 2.21 -6.13 -3.39
C SER A 119 2.89 -4.87 -2.82
N PHE A 120 2.09 -3.95 -2.28
CA PHE A 120 2.54 -2.72 -1.63
C PHE A 120 2.65 -2.86 -0.12
N ASP A 121 1.81 -3.69 0.52
CA ASP A 121 1.80 -3.92 1.97
C ASP A 121 3.17 -4.35 2.51
N ALA A 122 3.83 -5.33 1.88
CA ALA A 122 5.15 -5.78 2.33
C ALA A 122 6.21 -4.67 2.37
N ILE A 123 6.14 -3.70 1.45
CA ILE A 123 7.07 -2.56 1.42
C ILE A 123 6.72 -1.55 2.53
N VAL A 124 5.44 -1.41 2.86
CA VAL A 124 4.95 -0.54 3.94
C VAL A 124 5.35 -1.09 5.30
N GLN A 125 5.12 -2.38 5.54
CA GLN A 125 5.52 -3.02 6.80
C GLN A 125 7.03 -2.89 7.03
N ASN A 126 7.84 -3.15 6.00
CA ASN A 126 9.29 -3.01 6.13
C ASN A 126 9.74 -1.55 6.36
N SER A 127 9.04 -0.59 5.75
CA SER A 127 9.26 0.85 5.98
C SER A 127 8.95 1.23 7.43
N LEU A 128 7.84 0.74 7.99
CA LEU A 128 7.46 0.95 9.39
C LEU A 128 8.48 0.39 10.36
N ASP A 129 8.87 -0.88 10.18
CA ASP A 129 9.88 -1.55 11.00
C ASP A 129 11.21 -0.79 10.96
N THR A 130 11.57 -0.25 9.79
CA THR A 130 12.80 0.52 9.62
C THR A 130 12.73 1.84 10.39
N VAL A 131 11.61 2.54 10.37
CA VAL A 131 11.41 3.81 11.11
C VAL A 131 11.42 3.56 12.61
N GLU A 132 10.77 2.50 13.09
CA GLU A 132 10.77 2.11 14.50
C GLU A 132 12.20 1.80 14.97
N PHE A 133 12.93 1.00 14.21
CA PHE A 133 14.33 0.68 14.49
C PHE A 133 15.24 1.92 14.51
N MET A 134 15.01 2.91 13.62
CA MET A 134 15.72 4.19 13.68
C MET A 134 15.40 4.96 14.96
N GLY A 135 14.12 4.97 15.38
CA GLY A 135 13.71 5.53 16.65
C GLY A 135 14.48 4.91 17.81
N GLU A 136 14.57 3.60 17.88
CA GLU A 136 15.30 2.89 18.94
C GLU A 136 16.81 3.20 18.95
N ILE A 137 17.45 3.24 17.77
CA ILE A 137 18.87 3.58 17.63
C ILE A 137 19.16 4.99 18.12
N LEU A 138 18.28 5.96 17.84
CA LEU A 138 18.47 7.36 18.20
C LEU A 138 18.11 7.64 19.67
N SER A 139 17.22 6.85 20.26
CA SER A 139 16.63 7.13 21.58
C SER A 139 17.35 6.43 22.74
N SER A 140 18.14 5.40 22.47
CA SER A 140 18.58 4.50 23.55
C SER A 140 20.10 4.33 23.62
N ASP A 141 20.61 4.47 24.85
CA ASP A 141 21.90 3.91 25.31
C ASP A 141 21.88 2.35 25.35
N ASN A 142 20.80 1.70 24.88
CA ASN A 142 20.47 0.30 25.20
C ASN A 142 20.73 -0.73 24.10
N LEU A 143 21.27 -0.35 22.95
CA LEU A 143 21.75 -1.35 22.02
C LEU A 143 23.15 -1.80 22.45
N LYS A 144 23.28 -3.08 22.79
CA LYS A 144 24.54 -3.77 23.16
C LYS A 144 25.57 -3.82 22.00
N MET A 145 25.54 -2.86 21.08
CA MET A 145 26.37 -2.77 19.88
C MET A 145 27.35 -1.60 20.00
N THR A 146 28.54 -1.79 19.45
CA THR A 146 29.57 -0.76 19.31
C THR A 146 29.20 0.25 18.22
N ASP A 147 29.83 1.44 18.23
CA ASP A 147 29.62 2.46 17.20
C ASP A 147 29.92 1.96 15.78
N ALA A 148 30.84 1.01 15.63
CA ALA A 148 31.18 0.38 14.36
C ALA A 148 30.05 -0.55 13.88
N GLU A 149 29.54 -1.42 14.76
CA GLU A 149 28.42 -2.30 14.48
C GLU A 149 27.15 -1.50 14.15
N ARG A 150 26.88 -0.40 14.89
CA ARG A 150 25.77 0.51 14.60
C ARG A 150 25.89 1.12 13.21
N ALA A 151 27.08 1.60 12.84
CA ALA A 151 27.32 2.17 11.51
C ALA A 151 27.12 1.15 10.39
N GLU A 152 27.54 -0.10 10.58
CA GLU A 152 27.35 -1.17 9.61
C GLU A 152 25.86 -1.51 9.43
N VAL A 153 25.12 -1.65 10.54
CA VAL A 153 23.68 -1.91 10.49
C VAL A 153 22.92 -0.76 9.82
N LEU A 154 23.26 0.49 10.15
CA LEU A 154 22.67 1.66 9.50
C LEU A 154 22.94 1.67 8.00
N LYS A 155 24.17 1.35 7.57
CA LYS A 155 24.51 1.28 6.15
C LYS A 155 23.75 0.18 5.41
N LYS A 156 23.55 -0.97 6.05
CA LYS A 156 22.72 -2.05 5.50
C LYS A 156 21.26 -1.59 5.36
N LYS A 157 20.70 -0.94 6.38
CA LYS A 157 19.32 -0.40 6.35
C LYS A 157 19.15 0.70 5.31
N GLU A 158 20.16 1.53 5.11
CA GLU A 158 20.19 2.54 4.04
C GLU A 158 20.08 1.88 2.65
N GLN A 159 20.86 0.82 2.41
CA GLN A 159 20.81 0.05 1.17
C GLN A 159 19.45 -0.63 0.97
N GLU A 160 18.92 -1.31 1.99
CA GLU A 160 17.58 -1.91 1.97
C GLU A 160 16.51 -0.85 1.63
N SER A 161 16.61 0.33 2.22
CA SER A 161 15.71 1.46 1.97
C SER A 161 15.77 1.96 0.52
N LYS A 162 16.97 2.03 -0.07
CA LYS A 162 17.15 2.38 -1.50
C LYS A 162 16.52 1.34 -2.42
N GLU A 163 16.67 0.07 -2.10
CA GLU A 163 16.06 -1.04 -2.87
C GLU A 163 14.54 -1.00 -2.80
N MET A 164 13.97 -0.73 -1.62
CA MET A 164 12.53 -0.52 -1.47
C MET A 164 12.01 0.62 -2.35
N VAL A 165 12.70 1.76 -2.39
CA VAL A 165 12.32 2.90 -3.25
C VAL A 165 12.41 2.55 -4.73
N SER A 166 13.40 1.76 -5.14
CA SER A 166 13.50 1.27 -6.52
C SER A 166 12.33 0.35 -6.88
N ASN A 167 12.00 -0.58 -5.98
CA ASN A 167 10.93 -1.55 -6.14
C ASN A 167 9.56 -0.88 -6.22
N ILE A 168 9.27 0.06 -5.30
CA ILE A 168 8.00 0.82 -5.29
C ILE A 168 7.85 1.58 -6.61
N THR A 169 8.91 2.27 -7.05
CA THR A 169 8.89 3.12 -8.24
C THR A 169 8.61 2.30 -9.50
N THR A 170 9.25 1.13 -9.61
CA THR A 170 9.07 0.23 -10.75
C THR A 170 7.66 -0.35 -10.79
N LYS A 171 7.12 -0.81 -9.64
CA LYS A 171 5.75 -1.32 -9.54
C LYS A 171 4.73 -0.25 -9.90
N THR A 172 4.88 0.95 -9.36
CA THR A 172 4.01 2.09 -9.65
C THR A 172 4.01 2.44 -11.14
N LYS A 173 5.20 2.51 -11.76
CA LYS A 173 5.32 2.74 -13.21
C LYS A 173 4.55 1.69 -14.01
N ARG A 174 4.74 0.40 -13.68
CA ARG A 174 4.04 -0.70 -14.36
C ARG A 174 2.52 -0.55 -14.32
N TYR A 175 1.94 -0.20 -13.17
CA TYR A 175 0.48 -0.02 -13.07
C TYR A 175 -0.01 1.22 -13.82
N ARG A 176 0.75 2.32 -13.81
CA ARG A 176 0.46 3.49 -14.65
C ARG A 176 0.46 3.14 -16.14
N ASP A 177 1.42 2.32 -16.58
CA ASP A 177 1.50 1.87 -17.97
C ASP A 177 0.28 0.99 -18.34
N ILE A 178 -0.14 0.08 -17.45
CA ILE A 178 -1.35 -0.73 -17.64
C ILE A 178 -2.61 0.13 -17.77
N ILE A 179 -2.77 1.12 -16.87
CA ILE A 179 -3.90 2.05 -16.88
C ILE A 179 -3.92 2.84 -18.19
N SER A 180 -2.78 3.38 -18.62
CA SER A 180 -2.69 4.16 -19.86
C SER A 180 -3.01 3.32 -21.09
N PHE A 181 -2.52 2.07 -21.16
CA PHE A 181 -2.82 1.14 -22.22
C PHE A 181 -4.32 0.84 -22.31
N ARG A 182 -4.95 0.49 -21.19
CA ARG A 182 -6.40 0.19 -21.14
C ARG A 182 -7.24 1.43 -21.49
N LYS A 183 -6.84 2.61 -21.05
CA LYS A 183 -7.45 3.88 -21.44
C LYS A 183 -7.37 4.13 -22.95
N MET A 184 -6.25 3.77 -23.59
CA MET A 184 -6.13 3.86 -25.05
C MET A 184 -7.05 2.86 -25.75
N GLN A 185 -7.11 1.61 -25.28
CA GLN A 185 -8.02 0.59 -25.83
C GLN A 185 -9.48 1.04 -25.76
N ASP A 186 -9.90 1.55 -24.60
CA ASP A 186 -11.24 2.07 -24.37
C ASP A 186 -11.60 3.21 -25.36
N LYS A 187 -10.68 4.18 -25.53
CA LYS A 187 -10.83 5.25 -26.53
C LYS A 187 -10.92 4.75 -27.97
N VAL A 188 -10.17 3.71 -28.33
CA VAL A 188 -10.19 3.14 -29.68
C VAL A 188 -11.49 2.38 -29.92
N ASN A 189 -11.96 1.62 -28.94
CA ASN A 189 -13.16 0.80 -29.05
C ASN A 189 -14.45 1.63 -29.07
N ASN A 190 -14.48 2.74 -28.33
CA ASN A 190 -15.65 3.62 -28.22
C ASN A 190 -15.57 4.85 -29.14
N ARG A 191 -14.74 4.78 -30.19
CA ARG A 191 -14.70 5.85 -31.20
C ARG A 191 -15.98 5.83 -32.02
N GLU A 192 -16.71 6.94 -32.02
CA GLU A 192 -17.78 7.15 -33.00
C GLU A 192 -17.18 7.13 -34.40
N THR A 193 -17.50 6.09 -35.15
CA THR A 193 -17.19 6.01 -36.56
C THR A 193 -18.19 6.88 -37.32
N ASN A 194 -17.85 8.15 -37.52
CA ASN A 194 -18.52 9.00 -38.49
C ASN A 194 -18.14 8.50 -39.89
N TYR A 195 -18.88 7.52 -40.41
CA TYR A 195 -18.88 7.14 -41.82
C TYR A 195 -20.07 7.78 -42.52
#